data_AF-A0A5C6NCY9-F1
#
_entry.id   AF-A0A5C6NCY9-F1
#
_cell.length_a   1.000
_cell.length_b   1.000
_cell.length_c   1.000
_cell.angle_alpha   90.00
_cell.angle_beta   90.00
_cell.angle_gamma   90.00
#
_symmetry.space_group_name_H-M   'P 1'
#
loop_
_entity.id
_entity.type
_entity.pdbx_description
1 polymer ?
#
loop_
_entity_poly.entity_id
_entity_poly.type
_entity_poly.pdbx_seq_one_letter_code
_entity_poly.pdbx_strand_id
1 'polypeptide(L)'
;MLHPKFAEECERSLFPQVDIAGKNFEEVAAVSDKHCQVLCSAHPRCTYFSFTSESFRCHLKENPLEMVLKAQNGVTSGIPARGCQLDDTWVRTPVEGVDFTGEDIQFKMVDSAEACQKACDEDDKCQFYTYLTEQFIDRDYRRRCYLKRTITIPAPPKIVKLQNVVSGFSLSAVP
;
A
#
# COMPACT_ATOMS: atom_id res chain seq x y z
N MET A 1 24.14 -6.36 13.54
CA MET A 1 24.98 -6.08 12.36
C MET A 1 24.45 -6.94 11.22
N LEU A 2 23.89 -6.32 10.17
CA LEU A 2 23.30 -7.00 9.02
C LEU A 2 24.39 -7.51 8.07
N HIS A 3 24.22 -8.72 7.53
CA HIS A 3 25.09 -9.25 6.47
C HIS A 3 24.71 -8.60 5.12
N PRO A 4 25.64 -7.89 4.45
CA PRO A 4 25.37 -7.14 3.22
C PRO A 4 24.75 -7.96 2.07
N LYS A 5 25.01 -9.27 2.03
CA LYS A 5 24.52 -10.17 0.98
C LYS A 5 22.99 -10.41 0.99
N PHE A 6 22.34 -10.30 2.15
CA PHE A 6 20.90 -10.55 2.24
C PHE A 6 20.06 -9.38 1.72
N ALA A 7 20.55 -8.14 1.81
CA ALA A 7 19.82 -6.98 1.29
C ALA A 7 19.79 -6.95 -0.26
N GLU A 8 20.89 -7.37 -0.89
CA GLU A 8 21.08 -7.32 -2.36
C GLU A 8 20.28 -8.42 -3.11
N GLU A 9 19.96 -9.53 -2.44
CA GLU A 9 19.10 -10.60 -2.99
C GLU A 9 17.61 -10.23 -2.97
N CYS A 10 17.18 -9.44 -1.97
CA CYS A 10 15.78 -9.03 -1.83
C CYS A 10 15.36 -7.94 -2.82
N GLU A 11 16.28 -7.07 -3.25
CA GLU A 11 16.00 -6.05 -4.29
C GLU A 11 15.75 -6.64 -5.69
N ARG A 12 16.16 -7.88 -5.94
CA ARG A 12 16.03 -8.57 -7.24
C ARG A 12 14.68 -9.26 -7.47
N SER A 13 13.70 -8.93 -6.65
CA SER A 13 12.40 -9.62 -6.58
C SER A 13 11.28 -8.90 -7.32
N LEU A 14 11.56 -7.73 -7.93
CA LEU A 14 10.61 -6.95 -8.72
C LEU A 14 10.92 -7.06 -10.22
N PHE A 15 9.88 -7.17 -11.02
CA PHE A 15 9.91 -7.30 -12.47
C PHE A 15 9.07 -6.17 -13.09
N PRO A 16 9.68 -5.00 -13.38
CA PRO A 16 8.98 -3.88 -14.00
C PRO A 16 8.50 -4.21 -15.40
N GLN A 17 7.32 -3.69 -15.78
CA GLN A 17 6.69 -3.86 -17.10
C GLN A 17 6.42 -5.33 -17.46
N VAL A 18 6.15 -6.16 -16.45
CA VAL A 18 5.93 -7.60 -16.58
C VAL A 18 4.72 -8.02 -15.75
N ASP A 19 3.83 -8.81 -16.35
CA ASP A 19 2.84 -9.63 -15.66
C ASP A 19 3.35 -11.06 -15.54
N ILE A 20 3.30 -11.64 -14.33
CA ILE A 20 3.51 -13.07 -14.11
C ILE A 20 2.17 -13.78 -14.24
N ALA A 21 1.97 -14.59 -15.27
CA ALA A 21 0.71 -15.29 -15.44
C ALA A 21 0.46 -16.28 -14.27
N GLY A 22 -0.78 -16.33 -13.81
CA GLY A 22 -1.16 -17.19 -12.70
C GLY A 22 -2.61 -16.95 -12.30
N LYS A 23 -3.15 -17.84 -11.47
CA LYS A 23 -4.47 -17.65 -10.89
C LYS A 23 -4.38 -16.62 -9.78
N ASN A 24 -5.08 -15.50 -9.94
CA ASN A 24 -5.34 -14.58 -8.84
C ASN A 24 -6.25 -15.30 -7.85
N PHE A 25 -5.83 -15.46 -6.61
CA PHE A 25 -6.72 -15.94 -5.54
C PHE A 25 -7.28 -14.78 -4.72
N GLU A 26 -6.61 -13.63 -4.76
CA GLU A 26 -7.02 -12.43 -4.03
C GLU A 26 -6.56 -11.17 -4.78
N GLU A 27 -7.36 -10.11 -4.69
CA GLU A 27 -7.03 -8.78 -5.19
C GLU A 27 -7.19 -7.80 -4.02
N VAL A 28 -6.12 -7.08 -3.71
CA VAL A 28 -6.07 -6.07 -2.64
C VAL A 28 -5.62 -4.74 -3.23
N ALA A 29 -5.89 -3.64 -2.52
CA ALA A 29 -5.37 -2.35 -2.93
C ALA A 29 -3.94 -2.14 -2.38
N ALA A 30 -3.05 -1.60 -3.22
CA ALA A 30 -1.70 -1.22 -2.80
C ALA A 30 -1.33 0.14 -3.42
N VAL A 31 -0.50 0.91 -2.73
CA VAL A 31 -0.06 2.22 -3.21
C VAL A 31 1.18 2.15 -4.09
N SER A 32 1.87 1.01 -4.05
CA SER A 32 3.09 0.76 -4.80
C SER A 32 3.30 -0.74 -4.99
N ASP A 33 4.22 -1.09 -5.89
CA ASP A 33 4.73 -2.44 -6.07
C ASP A 33 5.43 -2.97 -4.81
N LYS A 34 6.12 -2.12 -4.05
CA LYS A 34 6.74 -2.49 -2.77
C LYS A 34 5.69 -2.78 -1.70
N HIS A 35 4.63 -1.96 -1.61
CA HIS A 35 3.51 -2.26 -0.72
C HIS A 35 2.83 -3.59 -1.13
N CYS A 36 2.61 -3.81 -2.43
CA CYS A 36 2.07 -5.08 -2.93
C CYS A 36 2.97 -6.28 -2.59
N GLN A 37 4.29 -6.11 -2.63
CA GLN A 37 5.25 -7.13 -2.20
C GLN A 37 5.14 -7.44 -0.71
N VAL A 38 4.98 -6.44 0.16
CA VAL A 38 4.75 -6.64 1.60
C VAL A 38 3.49 -7.49 1.81
N LEU A 39 2.39 -7.16 1.14
CA LEU A 39 1.12 -7.89 1.23
C LEU A 39 1.27 -9.34 0.76
N CYS A 40 1.95 -9.57 -0.37
CA CYS A 40 2.25 -10.93 -0.83
C CYS A 40 3.17 -11.68 0.14
N SER A 41 4.16 -11.01 0.72
CA SER A 41 5.10 -11.63 1.67
C SER A 41 4.41 -12.06 2.97
N ALA A 42 3.41 -11.29 3.41
CA ALA A 42 2.59 -11.60 4.57
C ALA A 42 1.57 -12.72 4.31
N HIS A 43 1.09 -12.88 3.06
CA HIS A 43 0.10 -13.90 2.75
C HIS A 43 0.74 -15.29 2.50
N PRO A 44 0.41 -16.34 3.26
CA PRO A 44 1.12 -17.62 3.24
C PRO A 44 1.03 -18.35 1.89
N ARG A 45 -0.06 -18.15 1.14
CA ARG A 45 -0.28 -18.78 -0.18
C ARG A 45 0.26 -17.97 -1.36
N CYS A 46 0.70 -16.73 -1.14
CA CYS A 46 1.19 -15.92 -2.26
C CYS A 46 2.55 -16.45 -2.72
N THR A 47 2.67 -16.78 -4.00
CA THR A 47 3.94 -17.17 -4.64
C THR A 47 4.46 -16.09 -5.58
N TYR A 48 3.56 -15.29 -6.15
CA TYR A 48 3.87 -14.13 -6.99
C TYR A 48 2.81 -13.05 -6.78
N PHE A 49 3.13 -11.82 -7.15
CA PHE A 49 2.16 -10.75 -7.25
C PHE A 49 2.30 -9.97 -8.56
N SER A 50 1.25 -9.25 -8.93
CA SER A 50 1.29 -8.24 -9.98
C SER A 50 0.57 -6.98 -9.54
N PHE A 51 1.30 -5.87 -9.53
CA PHE A 51 0.81 -4.55 -9.16
C PHE A 51 0.54 -3.72 -10.42
N THR A 52 -0.66 -3.17 -10.52
CA THR A 52 -1.06 -2.22 -11.59
C THR A 52 -1.11 -0.81 -11.03
N SER A 53 -0.17 0.04 -11.44
CA SER A 53 -0.02 1.39 -10.86
C SER A 53 -1.19 2.33 -11.16
N GLU A 54 -1.82 2.18 -12.33
CA GLU A 54 -2.92 3.05 -12.74
C GLU A 54 -4.16 2.91 -11.85
N SER A 55 -4.43 1.68 -11.41
CA SER A 55 -5.66 1.28 -10.70
C SER A 55 -5.42 0.91 -9.24
N PHE A 56 -4.17 0.98 -8.77
CA PHE A 56 -3.76 0.60 -7.41
C PHE A 56 -4.10 -0.85 -7.03
N ARG A 57 -4.21 -1.75 -8.02
CA ARG A 57 -4.55 -3.15 -7.81
C ARG A 57 -3.31 -3.99 -7.59
N CYS A 58 -3.30 -4.75 -6.51
CA CYS A 58 -2.32 -5.77 -6.19
C CYS A 58 -2.98 -7.15 -6.30
N HIS A 59 -2.59 -7.91 -7.31
CA HIS A 59 -3.09 -9.26 -7.51
C HIS A 59 -2.16 -10.25 -6.83
N LEU A 60 -2.66 -10.95 -5.81
CA LEU A 60 -1.93 -12.03 -5.15
C LEU A 60 -2.19 -13.34 -5.89
N LYS A 61 -1.11 -13.99 -6.32
CA LYS A 61 -1.16 -15.15 -7.21
C LYS A 61 -0.58 -16.37 -6.53
N GLU A 62 -1.18 -17.52 -6.82
CA GLU A 62 -0.69 -18.83 -6.41
C GLU A 62 -0.44 -19.62 -7.70
N ASN A 63 0.83 -19.86 -8.00
CA ASN A 63 1.22 -20.69 -9.13
C ASN A 63 2.50 -21.49 -8.79
N PRO A 64 2.37 -22.70 -8.24
CA PRO A 64 3.52 -23.47 -7.79
C PRO A 64 4.29 -24.18 -8.92
N LEU A 65 3.79 -24.16 -10.17
CA LEU A 65 4.29 -25.03 -11.23
C LEU A 65 5.17 -24.29 -12.25
N GLU A 66 4.78 -23.10 -12.69
CA GLU A 66 5.54 -22.37 -13.72
C GLU A 66 5.46 -20.84 -13.54
N MET A 67 6.59 -20.16 -13.74
CA MET A 67 6.64 -18.69 -13.80
C MET A 67 6.64 -18.24 -15.26
N VAL A 68 5.47 -17.89 -15.78
CA VAL A 68 5.32 -17.41 -17.16
C VAL A 68 5.29 -15.89 -17.18
N LEU A 69 6.34 -15.27 -17.72
CA LEU A 69 6.46 -13.81 -17.81
C LEU A 69 5.84 -13.29 -19.11
N LYS A 70 5.04 -12.23 -19.01
CA LYS A 70 4.47 -11.51 -20.16
C LYS A 70 4.78 -10.03 -20.03
N ALA A 71 5.32 -9.43 -21.10
CA ALA A 71 5.54 -8.00 -21.13
C ALA A 71 4.19 -7.25 -21.04
N GLN A 72 4.08 -6.33 -20.09
CA GLN A 72 2.87 -5.54 -19.88
C GLN A 72 3.20 -4.19 -19.24
N ASN A 73 2.98 -3.11 -20.00
CA ASN A 73 3.20 -1.76 -19.50
C ASN A 73 2.27 -1.41 -18.33
N GLY A 74 2.78 -0.66 -17.37
CA GLY A 74 2.02 -0.24 -16.17
C GLY A 74 1.84 -1.33 -15.11
N VAL A 75 2.37 -2.53 -15.35
CA VAL A 75 2.37 -3.64 -14.40
C VAL A 75 3.78 -3.91 -13.91
N THR A 76 3.95 -3.98 -12.60
CA THR A 76 5.18 -4.50 -11.98
C THR A 76 4.82 -5.76 -11.22
N SER A 77 5.43 -6.88 -11.58
CA SER A 77 5.26 -8.12 -10.83
C SER A 77 6.40 -8.34 -9.85
N GLY A 78 6.26 -9.33 -8.98
CA GLY A 78 7.36 -9.73 -8.13
C GLY A 78 7.12 -11.03 -7.38
N ILE A 79 8.16 -11.47 -6.68
CA ILE A 79 8.12 -12.59 -5.73
C ILE A 79 8.08 -12.06 -4.29
N PRO A 80 7.41 -12.76 -3.36
CA PRO A 80 7.45 -12.41 -1.95
C PRO A 80 8.86 -12.55 -1.37
N ALA A 81 9.23 -11.61 -0.48
CA ALA A 81 10.55 -11.51 0.11
C ALA A 81 10.51 -11.93 1.59
N ARG A 82 10.18 -13.20 1.84
CA ARG A 82 10.03 -13.74 3.20
C ARG A 82 11.40 -13.86 3.87
N GLY A 83 11.54 -13.29 5.07
CA GLY A 83 12.83 -13.25 5.78
C GLY A 83 13.77 -12.12 5.32
N CYS A 84 13.29 -11.21 4.49
CA CYS A 84 13.98 -9.97 4.11
C CYS A 84 13.55 -8.79 4.99
N GLN A 85 14.44 -7.82 5.15
CA GLN A 85 14.01 -6.47 5.49
C GLN A 85 13.51 -5.79 4.21
N LEU A 86 12.20 -5.56 4.14
CA LEU A 86 11.56 -4.95 2.99
C LEU A 86 11.69 -3.43 3.02
N ASP A 87 11.68 -2.82 1.83
CA ASP A 87 11.60 -1.38 1.65
C ASP A 87 10.26 -0.85 2.20
N ASP A 88 10.33 -0.04 3.26
CA ASP A 88 9.20 0.60 3.95
C ASP A 88 9.02 2.08 3.53
N THR A 89 9.72 2.57 2.51
CA THR A 89 9.64 3.97 2.06
C THR A 89 8.22 4.37 1.67
N TRP A 90 7.40 3.42 1.21
CA TRP A 90 5.99 3.64 0.88
C TRP A 90 5.13 4.01 2.10
N VAL A 91 5.54 3.63 3.32
CA VAL A 91 4.86 4.02 4.56
C VAL A 91 5.11 5.49 4.88
N ARG A 92 6.35 5.94 4.64
CA ARG A 92 6.83 7.30 4.96
C ARG A 92 6.48 8.33 3.89
N THR A 93 5.98 7.89 2.74
CA THR A 93 5.68 8.75 1.59
C THR A 93 4.17 9.02 1.54
N PRO A 94 3.73 10.28 1.73
CA PRO A 94 2.33 10.63 1.53
C PRO A 94 1.88 10.37 0.09
N VAL A 95 0.62 9.95 -0.07
CA VAL A 95 0.02 9.64 -1.38
C VAL A 95 -0.96 10.75 -1.73
N GLU A 96 -0.51 11.70 -2.55
CA GLU A 96 -1.33 12.83 -2.99
C GLU A 96 -2.37 12.43 -4.04
N GLY A 97 -3.51 13.14 -4.02
CA GLY A 97 -4.55 12.98 -5.05
C GLY A 97 -5.26 11.63 -4.97
N VAL A 98 -5.22 10.99 -3.81
CA VAL A 98 -5.72 9.63 -3.58
C VAL A 98 -6.44 9.57 -2.23
N ASP A 99 -7.60 8.93 -2.22
CA ASP A 99 -8.36 8.60 -1.01
C ASP A 99 -8.35 7.09 -0.75
N PHE A 100 -8.03 6.70 0.49
CA PHE A 100 -8.27 5.38 1.02
C PHE A 100 -9.72 5.28 1.51
N THR A 101 -10.65 4.87 0.64
CA THR A 101 -12.08 4.99 0.92
C THR A 101 -12.56 3.98 1.96
N GLY A 102 -13.47 4.39 2.84
CA GLY A 102 -14.11 3.53 3.83
C GLY A 102 -13.25 3.27 5.07
N GLU A 103 -13.76 2.41 5.95
CA GLU A 103 -13.09 1.97 7.20
C GLU A 103 -12.69 3.12 8.13
N ASP A 104 -13.44 4.22 8.09
CA ASP A 104 -13.28 5.38 8.95
C ASP A 104 -13.66 5.05 10.40
N ILE A 105 -12.69 5.12 11.32
CA ILE A 105 -12.96 4.95 12.75
C ILE A 105 -13.36 6.28 13.41
N GLN A 106 -12.77 7.38 12.99
CA GLN A 106 -13.07 8.74 13.43
C GLN A 106 -12.44 9.77 12.47
N PHE A 107 -12.79 11.05 12.63
CA PHE A 107 -12.04 12.14 12.03
C PHE A 107 -11.60 13.17 13.07
N LYS A 108 -10.48 13.84 12.79
CA LYS A 108 -9.96 14.98 13.56
C LYS A 108 -9.79 16.18 12.63
N MET A 109 -9.90 17.38 13.17
CA MET A 109 -9.56 18.61 12.43
C MET A 109 -8.07 18.90 12.62
N VAL A 110 -7.32 18.99 11.54
CA VAL A 110 -5.87 19.26 11.55
C VAL A 110 -5.49 20.18 10.39
N ASP A 111 -4.35 20.86 10.49
CA ASP A 111 -3.97 21.88 9.51
C ASP A 111 -3.11 21.34 8.35
N SER A 112 -2.66 20.07 8.41
CA SER A 112 -1.81 19.48 7.36
C SER A 112 -1.89 17.95 7.29
N ALA A 113 -1.36 17.38 6.21
CA ALA A 113 -1.25 15.93 6.03
C ALA A 113 -0.27 15.29 7.03
N GLU A 114 0.81 15.99 7.37
CA GLU A 114 1.79 15.57 8.38
C GLU A 114 1.15 15.54 9.78
N ALA A 115 0.32 16.55 10.10
CA ALA A 115 -0.45 16.56 11.34
C ALA A 115 -1.48 15.41 11.37
N CYS A 116 -2.04 15.04 10.22
CA CYS A 116 -2.93 13.89 10.11
C CYS A 116 -2.18 12.56 10.32
N GLN A 117 -1.00 12.39 9.73
CA GLN A 117 -0.14 11.22 9.96
C GLN A 117 0.18 11.08 11.44
N LYS A 118 0.64 12.16 12.08
CA LYS A 118 0.93 12.16 13.52
C LYS A 118 -0.30 11.77 14.35
N ALA A 119 -1.47 12.30 14.00
CA ALA A 119 -2.71 11.97 14.69
C ALA A 119 -3.16 10.51 14.51
N CYS A 120 -2.74 9.87 13.40
CA CYS A 120 -2.88 8.43 13.16
C CYS A 120 -1.85 7.64 13.97
N ASP A 121 -0.59 8.08 14.01
CA ASP A 121 0.49 7.43 14.76
C ASP A 121 0.27 7.41 16.28
N GLU A 122 -0.46 8.40 16.81
CA GLU A 122 -0.88 8.50 18.21
C GLU A 122 -2.13 7.66 18.55
N ASP A 123 -2.82 7.10 17.55
CA ASP A 123 -4.00 6.26 17.74
C ASP A 123 -3.65 4.80 17.45
N ASP A 124 -3.54 3.98 18.49
CA ASP A 124 -3.18 2.56 18.39
C ASP A 124 -4.09 1.73 17.46
N LYS A 125 -5.27 2.24 17.09
CA LYS A 125 -6.19 1.58 16.16
C LYS A 125 -5.97 2.03 14.73
N CYS A 126 -5.34 3.17 14.48
CA CYS A 126 -5.18 3.72 13.13
C CYS A 126 -4.06 3.00 12.37
N GLN A 127 -4.39 2.51 11.17
CA GLN A 127 -3.43 1.88 10.27
C GLN A 127 -3.06 2.80 9.11
N PHE A 128 -4.00 3.62 8.67
CA PHE A 128 -3.85 4.55 7.57
C PHE A 128 -4.84 5.71 7.69
N TYR A 129 -4.64 6.76 6.90
CA TYR A 129 -5.43 7.98 6.96
C TYR A 129 -5.71 8.56 5.58
N THR A 130 -6.77 9.38 5.48
CA THR A 130 -6.97 10.34 4.38
C THR A 130 -7.17 11.74 4.99
N TYR A 131 -6.34 12.69 4.61
CA TYR A 131 -6.48 14.11 4.91
C TYR A 131 -7.11 14.87 3.75
N LEU A 132 -8.17 15.63 4.02
CA LEU A 132 -8.81 16.51 3.04
C LEU A 132 -8.21 17.91 3.18
N THR A 133 -7.57 18.41 2.12
CA THR A 133 -6.82 19.67 2.20
C THR A 133 -7.74 20.88 2.27
N GLU A 134 -7.17 22.06 2.50
CA GLU A 134 -7.88 23.34 2.41
C GLU A 134 -8.45 23.64 1.01
N GLN A 135 -7.96 22.95 -0.01
CA GLN A 135 -8.43 23.08 -1.39
C GLN A 135 -9.54 22.08 -1.71
N PHE A 136 -9.96 21.22 -0.76
CA PHE A 136 -11.02 20.26 -0.99
C PHE A 136 -12.32 20.95 -1.43
N ILE A 137 -13.00 20.32 -2.38
CA ILE A 137 -14.12 20.92 -3.11
C ILE A 137 -15.27 21.32 -2.17
N ASP A 138 -15.58 20.45 -1.21
CA ASP A 138 -16.58 20.69 -0.20
C ASP A 138 -15.95 21.36 1.03
N ARG A 139 -16.44 22.55 1.36
CA ARG A 139 -15.92 23.39 2.45
C ARG A 139 -16.13 22.74 3.82
N ASP A 140 -17.19 21.98 3.99
CA ASP A 140 -17.53 21.39 5.29
C ASP A 140 -16.57 20.25 5.67
N TYR A 141 -15.85 19.72 4.69
CA TYR A 141 -14.96 18.58 4.84
C TYR A 141 -13.46 18.95 4.84
N ARG A 142 -13.12 20.21 4.55
CA ARG A 142 -11.73 20.68 4.58
C ARG A 142 -11.12 20.45 5.95
N ARG A 143 -9.81 20.18 5.97
CA ARG A 143 -9.02 19.90 7.17
C ARG A 143 -9.43 18.66 7.97
N ARG A 144 -10.37 17.85 7.45
CA ARG A 144 -10.71 16.57 8.09
C ARG A 144 -9.61 15.57 7.80
N CYS A 145 -9.04 15.05 8.86
CA CYS A 145 -8.17 13.89 8.90
C CYS A 145 -9.00 12.67 9.29
N TYR A 146 -9.28 11.81 8.34
CA TYR A 146 -9.98 10.55 8.59
C TYR A 146 -8.97 9.48 8.99
N LEU A 147 -9.11 8.99 10.22
CA LEU A 147 -8.32 7.87 10.75
C LEU A 147 -9.04 6.58 10.41
N LYS A 148 -8.31 5.56 9.93
CA LYS A 148 -8.91 4.37 9.34
C LYS A 148 -8.21 3.08 9.77
N ARG A 149 -8.96 1.99 9.77
CA ARG A 149 -8.49 0.66 10.18
C ARG A 149 -9.26 -0.46 9.49
N THR A 150 -8.55 -1.47 9.00
CA THR A 150 -9.09 -2.77 8.61
C THR A 150 -8.78 -3.86 9.65
N ILE A 151 -9.61 -4.90 9.68
CA ILE A 151 -9.43 -6.04 10.60
C ILE A 151 -8.74 -7.22 9.92
N THR A 152 -8.98 -7.44 8.63
CA THR A 152 -8.58 -8.65 7.91
C THR A 152 -7.20 -8.54 7.28
N ILE A 153 -6.98 -7.52 6.45
CA ILE A 153 -5.75 -7.30 5.68
C ILE A 153 -5.26 -5.90 6.03
N PRO A 154 -3.98 -5.70 6.40
CA PRO A 154 -3.43 -4.40 6.80
C PRO A 154 -3.18 -3.51 5.57
N ALA A 155 -4.20 -3.32 4.74
CA ALA A 155 -4.19 -2.47 3.56
C ALA A 155 -5.54 -1.73 3.44
N PRO A 156 -5.57 -0.56 2.79
CA PRO A 156 -6.83 0.09 2.44
C PRO A 156 -7.71 -0.86 1.63
N PRO A 157 -9.02 -0.94 1.91
CA PRO A 157 -9.91 -1.83 1.15
C PRO A 157 -10.06 -1.38 -0.30
N LYS A 158 -9.96 -0.07 -0.55
CA LYS A 158 -10.03 0.52 -1.88
C LYS A 158 -9.30 1.85 -1.91
N ILE A 159 -8.56 2.06 -3.00
CA ILE A 159 -7.80 3.27 -3.29
C ILE A 159 -8.43 3.93 -4.51
N VAL A 160 -8.83 5.20 -4.39
CA VAL A 160 -9.44 5.96 -5.49
C VAL A 160 -8.70 7.26 -5.72
N LYS A 161 -8.59 7.68 -6.98
CA LYS A 161 -8.07 9.01 -7.31
C LYS A 161 -9.12 10.05 -6.91
N LEU A 162 -8.72 11.01 -6.08
CA LEU A 162 -9.55 12.11 -5.62
C LEU A 162 -8.67 13.35 -5.46
N GLN A 163 -9.04 14.46 -6.07
CA GLN A 163 -8.23 15.68 -5.98
C GLN A 163 -8.32 16.32 -4.58
N ASN A 164 -7.27 17.04 -4.19
CA ASN A 164 -7.20 17.80 -2.95
C ASN A 164 -7.38 16.94 -1.68
N VAL A 165 -6.88 15.70 -1.74
CA VAL A 165 -6.71 14.83 -0.59
C VAL A 165 -5.29 14.26 -0.57
N VAL A 166 -4.82 13.89 0.62
CA VAL A 166 -3.54 13.23 0.84
C VAL A 166 -3.77 12.04 1.75
N SER A 167 -3.48 10.84 1.28
CA SER A 167 -3.55 9.63 2.10
C SER A 167 -2.17 9.20 2.58
N GLY A 168 -2.11 8.32 3.57
CA GLY A 168 -0.86 7.76 4.05
C GLY A 168 -1.07 6.67 5.09
N PHE A 169 0.03 6.09 5.57
CA PHE A 169 0.04 5.01 6.54
C PHE A 169 0.54 5.51 7.88
N SER A 170 0.11 4.84 8.96
CA SER A 170 0.74 5.04 10.26
C SER A 170 2.15 4.44 10.24
N LEU A 171 3.11 5.19 10.79
CA LEU A 171 4.47 4.75 11.05
C LEU A 171 4.55 3.74 12.21
N SER A 172 3.56 3.78 13.12
CA SER A 172 3.47 2.88 14.28
C SER A 172 2.79 1.54 13.96
N ALA A 173 2.06 1.46 12.84
CA ALA A 173 1.31 0.27 12.44
C ALA A 173 2.09 -0.70 11.54
N VAL A 174 3.35 -0.39 11.19
CA VAL A 174 4.20 -1.26 10.37
C VAL A 174 4.82 -2.36 11.25
N PRO A 175 4.71 -3.65 10.88
CA PRO A 175 5.37 -4.76 11.58
C PRO A 175 6.89 -4.68 11.58
#